data_AF-A0A833U5P4-F1
#
_entry.id   AF-A0A833U5P4-F1
#
_cell.length_a   1.000
_cell.length_b   1.000
_cell.length_c   1.000
_cell.angle_alpha   90.00
_cell.angle_beta   90.00
_cell.angle_gamma   90.00
#
_symmetry.space_group_name_H-M   'P 1'
#
loop_
_entity.id
_entity.type
_entity.pdbx_description
1 polymer ?
#
loop_
_entity_poly.entity_id
_entity_poly.type
_entity_poly.pdbx_seq_one_letter_code
_entity_poly.pdbx_strand_id
1 'polypeptide(L)'
;MPAGCLLYLPLEVCSTTFNLEKAVCNHGCFMMAPNSWIPSTQILQRPLRLSNFSTSVVVSISHPPGNASVIIEVHNTDNVSPEDEKLILEQVARMLRISERDETDLREFQNLHPEAKEKGFGRSFRSPTIFEDAIKSILLCNCTWKRSLDMAKALCELQSQLANGSLISTKCEDLNKKSLNKGSKRKRAATEKLTEDKKCAEDCSDSQMLNGKSTTSLGNFPSSRELVSLDEYFLEKHCNLGYRAKRILQLAKHVESGKLDLQKFEKESNRVSAQEVFVKLKRIKGFGPFACANLMMSMGFYEMVPMDSETRRHLQQVLASIISLHAFILCR
;
A
#
# COMPACT_ATOMS: atom_id res chain seq x y z
N MET A 1 2.35 -6.71 29.52
CA MET A 1 2.42 -7.51 28.28
C MET A 1 3.34 -8.69 28.56
N PRO A 2 3.07 -9.91 28.07
CA PRO A 2 4.13 -10.91 27.93
C PRO A 2 5.23 -10.33 27.03
N ALA A 3 6.49 -10.66 27.33
CA ALA A 3 7.62 -10.14 26.55
C ALA A 3 7.63 -10.80 25.17
N GLY A 4 7.70 -10.01 24.09
CA GLY A 4 7.81 -10.57 22.75
C GLY A 4 9.20 -11.14 22.47
N CYS A 5 9.28 -12.15 21.60
CA CYS A 5 10.53 -12.62 21.04
C CYS A 5 11.25 -11.48 20.29
N LEU A 6 12.53 -11.22 20.59
CA LEU A 6 13.32 -10.17 19.95
C LEU A 6 14.20 -10.75 18.85
N LEU A 7 14.02 -10.23 17.63
CA LEU A 7 14.88 -10.50 16.48
C LEU A 7 15.73 -9.27 16.16
N TYR A 8 16.92 -9.48 15.62
CA TYR A 8 17.88 -8.43 15.30
C TYR A 8 18.26 -8.51 13.82
N LEU A 9 18.00 -7.44 13.07
CA LEU A 9 18.43 -7.29 11.68
C LEU A 9 19.71 -6.43 11.64
N PRO A 10 20.89 -6.99 11.37
CA PRO A 10 22.13 -6.22 11.25
C PRO A 10 22.03 -5.16 10.16
N LEU A 11 22.55 -3.96 10.44
CA LEU A 11 22.61 -2.88 9.45
C LEU A 11 23.83 -2.97 8.54
N GLU A 12 24.90 -3.63 9.01
CA GLU A 12 26.16 -3.84 8.27
C GLU A 12 26.64 -2.56 7.56
N VAL A 13 26.59 -2.54 6.23
CA VAL A 13 26.98 -1.41 5.37
C VAL A 13 26.16 -0.13 5.58
N CYS A 14 24.95 -0.22 6.15
CA CYS A 14 24.07 0.90 6.46
C CYS A 14 24.28 1.46 7.88
N SER A 15 25.15 0.87 8.70
CA SER A 15 25.24 1.14 10.16
C SER A 15 25.51 2.60 10.53
N THR A 16 26.17 3.38 9.68
CA THR A 16 26.48 4.81 9.92
C THR A 16 25.51 5.78 9.26
N THR A 17 24.68 5.32 8.32
CA THR A 17 23.77 6.15 7.51
C THR A 17 22.29 5.90 7.81
N PHE A 18 21.96 4.77 8.46
CA PHE A 18 20.57 4.38 8.70
C PHE A 18 19.92 5.15 9.84
N ASN A 19 18.71 5.64 9.57
CA ASN A 19 17.78 6.18 10.56
C ASN A 19 16.37 5.67 10.22
N LEU A 20 15.70 5.04 11.19
CA LEU A 20 14.41 4.38 10.95
C LEU A 20 13.29 5.37 10.57
N GLU A 21 13.18 6.51 11.24
CA GLU A 21 12.17 7.53 10.90
C GLU A 21 12.36 8.05 9.48
N LYS A 22 13.60 8.35 9.06
CA LYS A 22 13.92 8.76 7.68
C LYS A 22 13.67 7.65 6.66
N ALA A 23 13.91 6.39 7.04
CA ALA A 23 13.69 5.22 6.19
C ALA A 23 12.20 4.87 6.01
N VAL A 24 11.34 5.20 6.98
CA VAL A 24 9.89 4.91 6.95
C VAL A 24 9.07 6.12 6.50
N CYS A 25 9.31 7.31 7.07
CA CYS A 25 8.51 8.51 6.89
C CYS A 25 8.99 9.44 5.75
N ASN A 26 9.46 8.83 4.66
CA ASN A 26 9.97 9.51 3.45
C ASN A 26 8.88 9.91 2.44
N HIS A 27 7.81 9.12 2.31
CA HIS A 27 6.65 9.40 1.45
C HIS A 27 5.38 8.74 1.99
N GLY A 28 4.21 9.14 1.50
CA GLY A 28 2.92 8.76 2.11
C GLY A 28 2.63 7.26 2.28
N CYS A 29 3.32 6.35 1.57
CA CYS A 29 2.93 4.93 1.59
C CYS A 29 3.08 4.22 2.96
N PHE A 30 3.89 4.75 3.89
CA PHE A 30 3.91 4.23 5.27
C PHE A 30 2.58 4.46 6.00
N MET A 31 1.75 5.41 5.56
CA MET A 31 0.42 5.64 6.14
C MET A 31 -0.63 4.63 5.62
N MET A 32 -0.33 3.89 4.54
CA MET A 32 -1.24 2.87 4.01
C MET A 32 -1.19 1.62 4.88
N ALA A 33 -2.37 1.14 5.29
CA ALA A 33 -2.54 -0.13 5.99
C ALA A 33 -1.75 -1.29 5.31
N PRO A 34 -1.25 -2.27 6.08
CA PRO A 34 -1.45 -2.45 7.52
C PRO A 34 -0.38 -1.77 8.39
N ASN A 35 0.40 -0.83 7.84
CA ASN A 35 1.42 -0.07 8.57
C ASN A 35 0.79 0.86 9.62
N SER A 36 1.43 0.98 10.78
CA SER A 36 1.12 1.93 11.84
C SER A 36 2.42 2.53 12.39
N TRP A 37 2.73 3.78 12.04
CA TRP A 37 3.85 4.52 12.62
C TRP A 37 3.43 5.20 13.92
N ILE A 38 4.23 5.06 14.97
CA ILE A 38 4.00 5.68 16.28
C ILE A 38 5.04 6.80 16.47
N PRO A 39 4.70 8.09 16.27
CA PRO A 39 5.68 9.17 16.28
C PRO A 39 6.38 9.37 17.64
N SER A 40 5.68 9.12 18.74
CA SER A 40 6.21 9.33 20.10
C SER A 40 7.31 8.34 20.50
N THR A 41 7.36 7.16 19.88
CA THR A 41 8.34 6.11 20.16
C THR A 41 9.21 5.76 18.95
N GLN A 42 8.94 6.34 17.78
CA GLN A 42 9.55 6.01 16.49
C GLN A 42 9.48 4.50 16.14
N ILE A 43 8.35 3.88 16.46
CA ILE A 43 8.10 2.45 16.19
C ILE A 43 7.20 2.31 14.96
N LEU A 44 7.61 1.46 14.02
CA LEU A 44 6.74 0.95 12.96
C LEU A 44 6.11 -0.37 13.42
N GLN A 45 4.81 -0.39 13.64
CA GLN A 45 4.04 -1.60 13.88
C GLN A 45 3.35 -2.08 12.60
N ARG A 46 3.41 -3.38 12.33
CA ARG A 46 2.55 -4.05 11.34
C ARG A 46 2.52 -5.56 11.53
N PRO A 47 1.51 -6.26 10.99
CA PRO A 47 1.60 -7.69 10.72
C PRO A 47 2.59 -8.03 9.59
N LEU A 48 3.35 -9.11 9.77
CA LEU A 48 4.22 -9.75 8.77
C LEU A 48 3.82 -11.22 8.58
N ARG A 49 4.09 -11.76 7.38
CA ARG A 49 3.69 -13.13 7.02
C ARG A 49 4.68 -14.14 7.61
N LEU A 50 4.16 -15.28 8.08
CA LEU A 50 4.98 -16.44 8.45
C LEU A 50 5.23 -17.37 7.25
N SER A 51 6.19 -18.28 7.40
CA SER A 51 6.68 -19.22 6.37
C SER A 51 5.60 -20.15 5.81
N ASN A 52 4.53 -20.40 6.55
CA ASN A 52 3.34 -21.13 6.07
C ASN A 52 2.44 -20.33 5.11
N PHE A 53 2.81 -19.08 4.78
CA PHE A 53 2.10 -18.14 3.88
C PHE A 53 0.66 -17.76 4.27
N SER A 54 0.16 -18.27 5.40
CA SER A 54 -1.27 -18.23 5.76
C SER A 54 -1.52 -17.46 7.05
N THR A 55 -0.62 -17.61 8.03
CA THR A 55 -0.66 -16.89 9.30
C THR A 55 0.21 -15.63 9.26
N SER A 56 -0.03 -14.68 10.17
CA SER A 56 0.78 -13.47 10.33
C SER A 56 0.95 -13.14 11.80
N VAL A 57 2.09 -12.57 12.15
CA VAL A 57 2.41 -12.07 13.50
C VAL A 57 2.53 -10.55 13.46
N VAL A 58 2.07 -9.87 14.50
CA VAL A 58 2.32 -8.42 14.67
C VAL A 58 3.75 -8.24 15.15
N VAL A 59 4.47 -7.30 14.54
CA VAL A 59 5.81 -6.91 14.98
C VAL A 59 5.86 -5.42 15.31
N SER A 60 6.72 -5.05 16.26
CA SER A 60 7.17 -3.68 16.49
C SER A 60 8.62 -3.53 16.04
N ILE A 61 8.86 -2.67 15.05
CA ILE A 61 10.17 -2.43 14.46
C ILE A 61 10.70 -1.11 15.00
N SER A 62 11.90 -1.13 15.57
CA SER A 62 12.55 0.03 16.21
C SER A 62 14.06 0.06 15.93
N HIS A 63 14.68 1.23 16.02
CA HIS A 63 16.13 1.39 15.93
C HIS A 63 16.60 2.40 16.98
N PRO A 64 16.95 1.95 18.21
CA PRO A 64 17.39 2.88 19.25
C PRO A 64 18.78 3.44 18.90
N PRO A 65 19.09 4.71 19.24
CA PRO A 65 20.33 5.37 18.85
C PRO A 65 21.60 4.55 19.18
N GLY A 66 22.53 4.49 18.22
CA GLY A 66 23.81 3.79 18.38
C GLY A 66 23.78 2.26 18.20
N ASN A 67 22.61 1.65 17.98
CA ASN A 67 22.54 0.21 17.70
C ASN A 67 23.02 -0.13 16.27
N ALA A 68 23.83 -1.18 16.15
CA ALA A 68 24.28 -1.75 14.88
C ALA A 68 23.19 -2.58 14.14
N SER A 69 22.01 -2.76 14.75
CA SER A 69 20.90 -3.55 14.24
C SER A 69 19.56 -2.85 14.43
N VAL A 70 18.61 -3.11 13.53
CA VAL A 70 17.19 -2.83 13.75
C VAL A 70 16.63 -3.94 14.66
N ILE A 71 15.88 -3.54 15.69
CA ILE A 71 15.26 -4.46 16.66
C ILE A 71 13.81 -4.68 16.25
N ILE A 72 13.41 -5.96 16.19
CA ILE A 72 12.07 -6.40 15.77
C ILE A 72 11.50 -7.23 16.92
N GLU A 73 10.55 -6.66 17.67
CA GLU A 73 9.79 -7.38 18.69
C GLU A 73 8.62 -8.11 18.04
N VAL A 74 8.57 -9.43 18.15
CA VAL A 74 7.48 -10.28 17.64
C VAL A 74 6.46 -10.51 18.76
N HIS A 75 5.23 -10.06 18.54
CA HIS A 75 4.20 -10.02 19.58
C HIS A 75 3.51 -11.37 19.77
N ASN A 76 3.09 -11.64 21.01
CA ASN A 76 2.32 -12.82 21.41
C ASN A 76 3.01 -14.17 21.16
N THR A 77 4.35 -14.20 21.13
CA THR A 77 5.14 -15.44 21.10
C THR A 77 6.48 -15.24 21.81
N ASP A 78 6.91 -16.25 22.57
CA ASP A 78 8.22 -16.25 23.24
C ASP A 78 9.34 -16.75 22.31
N ASN A 79 8.98 -17.49 21.25
CA ASN A 79 9.92 -18.06 20.27
C ASN A 79 9.37 -18.00 18.85
N VAL A 80 10.24 -18.06 17.86
CA VAL A 80 9.94 -18.05 16.42
C VAL A 80 10.72 -19.19 15.76
N SER A 81 10.16 -19.86 14.74
CA SER A 81 10.91 -20.90 14.03
C SER A 81 12.05 -20.28 13.20
N PRO A 82 13.17 -20.98 12.94
CA PRO A 82 14.25 -20.43 12.11
C PRO A 82 13.79 -19.98 10.72
N GLU A 83 12.81 -20.68 10.14
CA GLU A 83 12.19 -20.35 8.86
C GLU A 83 11.34 -19.07 8.94
N ASP A 84 10.61 -18.88 10.04
CA ASP A 84 9.79 -17.69 10.29
C ASP A 84 10.66 -16.47 10.64
N GLU A 85 11.69 -16.64 11.45
CA GLU A 85 12.68 -15.60 11.81
C GLU A 85 13.32 -15.07 10.53
N LYS A 86 13.87 -15.97 9.70
CA LYS A 86 14.46 -15.61 8.42
C LYS A 86 13.48 -14.83 7.54
N LEU A 87 12.23 -15.29 7.41
CA LEU A 87 11.25 -14.61 6.57
C LEU A 87 10.79 -13.26 7.15
N ILE A 88 10.77 -13.09 8.47
CA ILE A 88 10.52 -11.79 9.12
C ILE A 88 11.68 -10.84 8.83
N LEU A 89 12.92 -11.26 9.01
CA LEU A 89 14.12 -10.47 8.71
C LEU A 89 14.18 -10.06 7.24
N GLU A 90 13.92 -10.97 6.30
CA GLU A 90 13.86 -10.69 4.85
C GLU A 90 12.76 -9.65 4.52
N GLN A 91 11.57 -9.76 5.12
CA GLN A 91 10.48 -8.79 4.93
C GLN A 91 10.86 -7.40 5.44
N VAL A 92 11.44 -7.30 6.64
CA VAL A 92 11.86 -6.02 7.24
C VAL A 92 13.03 -5.40 6.46
N ALA A 93 14.02 -6.20 6.06
CA ALA A 93 15.13 -5.74 5.22
C ALA A 93 14.63 -5.19 3.88
N ARG A 94 13.67 -5.87 3.23
CA ARG A 94 13.03 -5.34 2.01
C ARG A 94 12.36 -4.00 2.29
N MET A 95 11.50 -3.92 3.30
CA MET A 95 10.74 -2.70 3.62
C MET A 95 11.65 -1.48 3.87
N LEU A 96 12.73 -1.69 4.63
CA LEU A 96 13.65 -0.64 5.09
C LEU A 96 14.85 -0.42 4.16
N ARG A 97 14.91 -1.10 3.02
CA ARG A 97 15.97 -0.99 2.00
C ARG A 97 17.35 -1.42 2.50
N ILE A 98 17.43 -2.40 3.40
CA ILE A 98 18.70 -2.83 3.99
C ILE A 98 19.32 -3.88 3.06
N SER A 99 20.14 -3.42 2.12
CA SER A 99 20.97 -4.25 1.22
C SER A 99 22.17 -3.45 0.67
N GLU A 100 23.23 -4.13 0.22
CA GLU A 100 24.41 -3.48 -0.38
C GLU A 100 24.07 -2.62 -1.60
N ARG A 101 23.11 -3.07 -2.43
CA ARG A 101 22.64 -2.31 -3.58
C ARG A 101 21.91 -1.06 -3.12
N ASP A 102 20.91 -1.20 -2.24
CA ASP A 102 20.11 -0.05 -1.81
C ASP A 102 20.99 1.03 -1.15
N GLU A 103 22.08 0.65 -0.45
CA GLU A 103 23.07 1.60 0.08
C GLU A 103 23.99 2.18 -1.02
N THR A 104 24.29 1.43 -2.08
CA THR A 104 25.03 1.94 -3.24
C THR A 104 24.21 3.00 -4.00
N ASP A 105 22.97 2.67 -4.35
CA ASP A 105 22.00 3.56 -4.99
C ASP A 105 21.82 4.85 -4.15
N LEU A 106 21.74 4.72 -2.82
CA LEU A 106 21.66 5.84 -1.87
C LEU A 106 22.90 6.73 -1.88
N ARG A 107 24.11 6.15 -1.83
CA ARG A 107 25.37 6.90 -1.84
C ARG A 107 25.56 7.64 -3.17
N GLU A 108 25.25 7.02 -4.30
CA GLU A 108 25.33 7.67 -5.61
C GLU A 108 24.41 8.90 -5.68
N PHE A 109 23.14 8.75 -5.28
CA PHE A 109 22.20 9.85 -5.18
C PHE A 109 22.68 10.97 -4.23
N GLN A 110 23.19 10.63 -3.05
CA GLN A 110 23.67 11.60 -2.06
C GLN A 110 24.99 12.28 -2.45
N ASN A 111 25.82 11.65 -3.27
CA ASN A 111 27.02 12.27 -3.83
C ASN A 111 26.66 13.31 -4.91
N LEU A 112 25.59 13.08 -5.68
CA LEU A 112 25.04 14.05 -6.63
C LEU A 112 24.26 15.18 -5.93
N HIS A 113 23.71 14.92 -4.75
CA HIS A 113 22.87 15.86 -4.00
C HIS A 113 23.29 15.96 -2.51
N PRO A 114 24.34 16.76 -2.18
CA PRO A 114 24.84 16.90 -0.81
C PRO A 114 23.78 17.32 0.21
N GLU A 115 22.84 18.21 -0.15
CA GLU A 115 21.72 18.58 0.73
C GLU A 115 20.83 17.38 1.12
N ALA A 116 20.70 16.38 0.23
CA ALA A 116 19.93 15.18 0.55
C ALA A 116 20.68 14.32 1.60
N LYS A 117 22.01 14.29 1.54
CA LYS A 117 22.86 13.64 2.54
C LYS A 117 22.68 14.28 3.92
N GLU A 118 22.79 15.61 3.99
CA GLU A 118 22.60 16.39 5.22
C GLU A 118 21.22 16.17 5.86
N LYS A 119 20.17 16.04 5.03
CA LYS A 119 18.78 15.84 5.47
C LYS A 119 18.44 14.37 5.79
N GLY A 120 19.35 13.42 5.52
CA GLY A 120 19.13 11.97 5.64
C GLY A 120 18.13 11.41 4.62
N PHE A 121 18.07 12.00 3.42
CA PHE A 121 17.08 11.70 2.38
C PHE A 121 17.63 10.76 1.29
N GLY A 122 16.74 10.00 0.63
CA GLY A 122 17.03 9.16 -0.54
C GLY A 122 16.56 7.70 -0.37
N ARG A 123 16.63 7.16 0.85
CA ARG A 123 16.11 5.83 1.18
C ARG A 123 14.58 5.84 1.05
N SER A 124 14.01 4.89 0.29
CA SER A 124 12.57 4.86 -0.06
C SER A 124 11.86 3.62 0.47
N PHE A 125 10.89 3.84 1.37
CA PHE A 125 10.10 2.80 2.02
C PHE A 125 9.26 2.01 1.01
N ARG A 126 9.15 0.70 1.22
CA ARG A 126 8.30 -0.20 0.43
C ARG A 126 7.61 -1.23 1.33
N SER A 127 6.67 -1.98 0.75
CA SER A 127 5.97 -3.05 1.45
C SER A 127 6.89 -4.27 1.72
N PRO A 128 6.48 -5.27 2.52
CA PRO A 128 7.22 -6.53 2.65
C PRO A 128 7.16 -7.40 1.38
N THR A 129 6.23 -7.14 0.46
CA THR A 129 6.14 -7.86 -0.82
C THR A 129 5.87 -6.91 -1.99
N ILE A 130 6.45 -7.24 -3.14
CA ILE A 130 6.18 -6.58 -4.42
C ILE A 130 4.71 -6.67 -4.85
N PHE A 131 3.97 -7.68 -4.38
CA PHE A 131 2.54 -7.84 -4.65
C PHE A 131 1.71 -6.79 -3.89
N GLU A 132 2.05 -6.50 -2.63
CA GLU A 132 1.46 -5.39 -1.87
C GLU A 132 1.77 -4.03 -2.54
N ASP A 133 3.01 -3.79 -2.97
CA ASP A 133 3.39 -2.58 -3.73
C ASP A 133 2.61 -2.45 -5.05
N ALA A 134 2.42 -3.57 -5.77
CA ALA A 134 1.69 -3.62 -7.03
C ALA A 134 0.19 -3.31 -6.86
N ILE A 135 -0.46 -3.83 -5.80
CA ILE A 135 -1.84 -3.47 -5.49
C ILE A 135 -1.92 -2.01 -5.02
N LYS A 136 -1.06 -1.56 -4.11
CA LYS A 136 -1.04 -0.16 -3.64
C LYS A 136 -0.87 0.82 -4.80
N SER A 137 -0.04 0.49 -5.79
CA SER A 137 0.10 1.26 -7.05
C SER A 137 -1.20 1.36 -7.85
N ILE A 138 -2.04 0.30 -7.88
CA ILE A 138 -3.39 0.34 -8.49
C ILE A 138 -4.35 1.19 -7.64
N LEU A 139 -4.25 1.14 -6.31
CA LEU A 139 -5.09 1.93 -5.41
C LEU A 139 -4.88 3.43 -5.62
N LEU A 140 -3.62 3.88 -5.74
CA LEU A 140 -3.25 5.29 -5.97
C LEU A 140 -3.83 5.87 -7.28
N CYS A 141 -4.08 5.05 -8.31
CA CYS A 141 -4.52 5.55 -9.61
C CYS A 141 -5.91 6.21 -9.57
N ASN A 142 -6.01 7.47 -10.00
CA ASN A 142 -7.28 8.18 -10.23
C ASN A 142 -8.26 8.12 -9.04
N CYS A 143 -7.78 8.51 -7.86
CA CYS A 143 -8.60 8.85 -6.70
C CYS A 143 -7.83 9.76 -5.73
N THR A 144 -8.53 10.28 -4.72
CA THR A 144 -7.90 11.05 -3.65
C THR A 144 -7.02 10.17 -2.76
N TRP A 145 -6.05 10.79 -2.10
CA TRP A 145 -5.19 10.09 -1.13
C TRP A 145 -6.01 9.39 -0.03
N LYS A 146 -7.00 10.09 0.56
CA LYS A 146 -7.92 9.52 1.55
C LYS A 146 -8.61 8.25 1.06
N ARG A 147 -9.08 8.22 -0.20
CA ARG A 147 -9.69 7.01 -0.77
C ARG A 147 -8.69 5.87 -0.96
N SER A 148 -7.43 6.18 -1.26
CA SER A 148 -6.35 5.18 -1.33
C SER A 148 -6.09 4.53 0.02
N LEU A 149 -6.06 5.33 1.10
CA LEU A 149 -5.96 4.86 2.48
C LEU A 149 -7.15 3.97 2.87
N ASP A 150 -8.37 4.39 2.56
CA ASP A 150 -9.60 3.66 2.89
C ASP A 150 -9.67 2.29 2.17
N MET A 151 -9.31 2.24 0.89
CA MET A 151 -9.25 0.98 0.13
C MET A 151 -8.18 0.03 0.67
N ALA A 152 -7.01 0.55 1.08
CA ALA A 152 -5.94 -0.26 1.67
C ALA A 152 -6.36 -0.83 3.03
N LYS A 153 -7.03 -0.01 3.86
CA LYS A 153 -7.58 -0.44 5.15
C LYS A 153 -8.65 -1.53 4.97
N ALA A 154 -9.61 -1.33 4.07
CA ALA A 154 -10.67 -2.32 3.83
C ALA A 154 -10.15 -3.67 3.29
N LEU A 155 -9.05 -3.67 2.53
CA LEU A 155 -8.36 -4.91 2.13
C LEU A 155 -7.74 -5.66 3.32
N CYS A 156 -7.20 -4.95 4.31
CA CYS A 156 -6.63 -5.54 5.52
C CYS A 156 -7.73 -6.01 6.51
N GLU A 157 -8.86 -5.31 6.57
CA GLU A 157 -10.06 -5.75 7.30
C GLU A 157 -10.66 -7.02 6.68
N LEU A 158 -10.70 -7.11 5.34
CA LEU A 158 -11.05 -8.34 4.62
C LEU A 158 -10.10 -9.49 4.96
N GLN A 159 -8.78 -9.25 4.97
CA GLN A 159 -7.79 -10.28 5.30
C GLN A 159 -8.00 -10.86 6.71
N SER A 160 -8.27 -10.01 7.70
CA SER A 160 -8.61 -10.44 9.07
C SER A 160 -9.84 -11.35 9.10
N GLN A 161 -10.89 -11.00 8.36
CA GLN A 161 -12.12 -11.81 8.28
C GLN A 161 -11.90 -13.16 7.56
N LEU A 162 -10.99 -13.22 6.58
CA LEU A 162 -10.59 -14.47 5.92
C LEU A 162 -9.78 -15.36 6.87
N ALA A 163 -8.80 -14.79 7.58
CA ALA A 163 -7.96 -15.52 8.54
C ALA A 163 -8.78 -16.10 9.70
N ASN A 164 -9.79 -15.37 10.19
CA ASN A 164 -10.68 -15.79 11.26
C ASN A 164 -11.85 -16.68 10.78
N GLY A 165 -11.91 -17.06 9.49
CA GLY A 165 -12.98 -17.89 8.91
C GLY A 165 -14.38 -17.25 8.85
N SER A 166 -14.52 -16.00 9.30
CA SER A 166 -15.80 -15.28 9.48
C SER A 166 -16.64 -15.16 8.18
N LEU A 167 -15.97 -15.14 7.02
CA LEU A 167 -16.61 -15.05 5.69
C LEU A 167 -17.04 -16.40 5.09
N ILE A 168 -16.69 -17.53 5.72
CA ILE A 168 -17.13 -18.85 5.25
C ILE A 168 -18.60 -19.09 5.63
N SER A 169 -19.02 -18.61 6.81
CA SER A 169 -20.40 -18.76 7.31
C SER A 169 -21.46 -18.04 6.47
N THR A 170 -21.11 -16.93 5.81
CA THR A 170 -22.08 -16.06 5.11
C THR A 170 -22.37 -16.48 3.67
N LYS A 171 -21.60 -17.39 3.08
CA LYS A 171 -21.83 -17.86 1.70
C LYS A 171 -23.14 -18.66 1.51
N CYS A 172 -23.73 -19.18 2.59
CA CYS A 172 -24.93 -20.02 2.50
C CYS A 172 -26.25 -19.24 2.36
N GLU A 173 -26.32 -17.97 2.77
CA GLU A 173 -27.62 -17.26 2.84
C GLU A 173 -27.91 -16.38 1.62
N ASP A 174 -26.90 -15.69 1.06
CA ASP A 174 -27.12 -14.68 0.01
C ASP A 174 -27.40 -15.25 -1.39
N LEU A 175 -27.10 -16.53 -1.63
CA LEU A 175 -27.37 -17.18 -2.92
C LEU A 175 -28.86 -17.48 -3.14
N ASN A 176 -29.67 -17.63 -2.08
CA ASN A 176 -31.09 -17.98 -2.19
C ASN A 176 -32.03 -16.81 -2.53
N LYS A 177 -31.56 -15.54 -2.47
CA LYS A 177 -32.43 -14.35 -2.65
C LYS A 177 -32.44 -13.73 -4.06
N LYS A 178 -31.69 -14.26 -5.03
CA LYS A 178 -31.50 -13.63 -6.37
C LYS A 178 -32.09 -14.37 -7.58
N SER A 179 -32.87 -15.43 -7.36
CA SER A 179 -33.59 -16.13 -8.43
C SER A 179 -35.11 -16.03 -8.28
N LEU A 180 -35.66 -14.82 -8.32
CA LEU A 180 -37.08 -14.53 -8.62
C LEU A 180 -37.24 -13.02 -8.80
N ASN A 181 -37.32 -12.56 -10.07
CA ASN A 181 -37.87 -11.28 -10.58
C ASN A 181 -37.07 -10.77 -11.79
N LYS A 182 -37.37 -11.32 -12.98
CA LYS A 182 -37.01 -10.73 -14.27
C LYS A 182 -38.19 -10.79 -15.25
N GLY A 183 -39.01 -9.74 -15.21
CA GLY A 183 -40.12 -9.41 -16.09
C GLY A 183 -40.74 -8.11 -15.56
N SER A 184 -41.21 -7.14 -16.35
CA SER A 184 -41.40 -7.12 -17.81
C SER A 184 -41.13 -5.72 -18.42
N LYS A 185 -41.44 -5.53 -19.70
CA LYS A 185 -40.93 -4.44 -20.57
C LYS A 185 -41.71 -3.10 -20.49
N ARG A 186 -40.97 -1.98 -20.67
CA ARG A 186 -41.30 -0.72 -21.41
C ARG A 186 -42.65 0.00 -21.17
N LYS A 187 -42.59 1.30 -20.83
CA LYS A 187 -42.84 2.44 -21.76
C LYS A 187 -42.50 3.82 -21.14
N ARG A 188 -42.29 4.83 -22.00
CA ARG A 188 -42.20 6.27 -21.65
C ARG A 188 -43.56 6.95 -21.86
N ALA A 189 -43.87 7.97 -21.07
CA ALA A 189 -44.68 9.14 -21.47
C ALA A 189 -44.40 10.33 -20.51
N ALA A 190 -44.77 11.53 -20.95
CA ALA A 190 -44.82 12.78 -20.19
C ALA A 190 -46.26 13.36 -20.32
N THR A 191 -46.69 14.42 -19.64
CA THR A 191 -46.01 15.55 -18.98
C THR A 191 -46.93 16.10 -17.87
N GLU A 192 -46.43 16.88 -16.90
CA GLU A 192 -46.98 18.21 -16.51
C GLU A 192 -46.42 18.80 -15.19
N LYS A 193 -46.53 20.14 -15.09
CA LYS A 193 -46.07 20.97 -13.96
C LYS A 193 -47.28 21.38 -13.11
N LEU A 194 -47.06 21.70 -11.83
CA LEU A 194 -47.30 23.04 -11.25
C LEU A 194 -47.03 23.02 -9.73
N THR A 195 -46.05 23.85 -9.33
CA THR A 195 -46.04 24.78 -8.17
C THR A 195 -46.75 24.42 -6.86
N GLU A 196 -45.98 24.45 -5.76
CA GLU A 196 -46.08 25.55 -4.77
C GLU A 196 -44.87 25.58 -3.82
N ASP A 197 -44.51 26.78 -3.35
CA ASP A 197 -43.41 27.03 -2.41
C ASP A 197 -43.81 26.72 -0.96
N LYS A 198 -42.88 26.12 -0.20
CA LYS A 198 -42.81 26.38 1.26
C LYS A 198 -41.40 26.15 1.79
N LYS A 199 -40.87 27.18 2.44
CA LYS A 199 -39.56 27.24 3.07
C LYS A 199 -39.76 27.65 4.52
N CYS A 200 -39.35 26.80 5.47
CA CYS A 200 -38.86 27.16 6.80
C CYS A 200 -38.37 25.89 7.53
N ALA A 201 -37.67 26.08 8.65
CA ALA A 201 -36.77 25.10 9.26
C ALA A 201 -37.39 24.34 10.44
N GLU A 202 -36.56 23.45 11.03
CA GLU A 202 -36.78 22.70 12.28
C GLU A 202 -37.89 21.63 12.17
N ASP A 203 -37.63 20.35 12.44
CA ASP A 203 -37.06 19.86 13.69
C ASP A 203 -36.21 18.57 13.53
N CYS A 204 -35.48 18.18 14.59
CA CYS A 204 -34.54 17.06 14.58
C CYS A 204 -34.89 16.00 15.63
N SER A 205 -35.50 14.88 15.24
CA SER A 205 -35.64 13.71 16.10
C SER A 205 -35.85 12.37 15.36
N ASP A 206 -35.27 11.33 15.94
CA ASP A 206 -35.44 9.88 15.73
C ASP A 206 -35.64 9.30 14.31
N SER A 207 -34.58 8.67 13.83
CA SER A 207 -34.66 7.22 13.55
C SER A 207 -33.38 6.52 13.95
N GLN A 208 -33.49 5.80 15.06
CA GLN A 208 -32.43 5.07 15.75
C GLN A 208 -31.96 3.80 15.01
N MET A 209 -30.70 3.44 15.32
CA MET A 209 -30.13 2.07 15.37
C MET A 209 -29.62 1.39 14.09
N LEU A 210 -28.71 0.43 14.36
CA LEU A 210 -27.84 -0.35 13.47
C LEU A 210 -26.62 0.46 12.93
N ASN A 211 -25.38 0.11 13.26
CA ASN A 211 -24.91 -0.99 14.09
C ASN A 211 -23.57 -0.66 14.79
N GLY A 212 -23.31 -1.27 15.94
CA GLY A 212 -22.11 -1.02 16.74
C GLY A 212 -20.84 -1.26 15.92
N LYS A 213 -19.98 -0.23 15.85
CA LYS A 213 -18.70 -0.31 15.12
C LYS A 213 -17.70 -1.14 15.92
N SER A 214 -17.87 -2.46 15.86
CA SER A 214 -16.84 -3.42 16.28
C SER A 214 -15.50 -2.94 15.73
N THR A 215 -14.51 -2.79 16.61
CA THR A 215 -13.13 -2.51 16.24
C THR A 215 -12.57 -3.77 15.58
N THR A 216 -12.93 -3.98 14.32
CA THR A 216 -12.43 -5.07 13.48
C THR A 216 -10.91 -5.04 13.52
N SER A 217 -10.30 -6.09 14.07
CA SER A 217 -8.85 -6.24 14.13
C SER A 217 -8.29 -6.13 12.71
N LEU A 218 -7.31 -5.25 12.52
CA LEU A 218 -6.71 -5.02 11.21
C LEU A 218 -5.80 -6.21 10.88
N GLY A 219 -6.09 -6.90 9.77
CA GLY A 219 -5.28 -8.00 9.29
C GLY A 219 -4.00 -7.53 8.58
N ASN A 220 -3.26 -8.48 8.03
CA ASN A 220 -2.20 -8.19 7.09
C ASN A 220 -2.77 -7.74 5.74
N PHE A 221 -1.92 -7.25 4.84
CA PHE A 221 -2.36 -7.01 3.47
C PHE A 221 -2.67 -8.36 2.79
N PRO A 222 -3.80 -8.54 2.07
CA PRO A 222 -4.16 -9.85 1.53
C PRO A 222 -3.17 -10.31 0.45
N SER A 223 -2.78 -11.58 0.51
CA SER A 223 -1.94 -12.25 -0.49
C SER A 223 -2.72 -12.54 -1.76
N SER A 224 -1.99 -12.86 -2.83
CA SER A 224 -2.55 -13.36 -4.08
C SER A 224 -3.38 -14.63 -3.87
N ARG A 225 -2.90 -15.57 -3.04
CA ARG A 225 -3.61 -16.82 -2.68
C ARG A 225 -4.97 -16.58 -2.02
N GLU A 226 -5.02 -15.65 -1.06
CA GLU A 226 -6.26 -15.27 -0.38
C GLU A 226 -7.26 -14.63 -1.36
N LEU A 227 -6.79 -13.76 -2.25
CA LEU A 227 -7.63 -13.03 -3.21
C LEU A 227 -8.15 -13.89 -4.37
N VAL A 228 -7.40 -14.87 -4.88
CA VAL A 228 -7.77 -15.64 -6.09
C VAL A 228 -9.12 -16.36 -5.96
N SER A 229 -9.47 -16.79 -4.74
CA SER A 229 -10.70 -17.51 -4.42
C SER A 229 -11.97 -16.63 -4.35
N LEU A 230 -11.81 -15.31 -4.42
CA LEU A 230 -12.90 -14.35 -4.24
C LEU A 230 -13.61 -13.99 -5.55
N ASP A 231 -14.87 -13.60 -5.41
CA ASP A 231 -15.69 -13.04 -6.48
C ASP A 231 -15.41 -11.55 -6.71
N GLU A 232 -15.57 -11.09 -7.96
CA GLU A 232 -15.31 -9.70 -8.38
C GLU A 232 -16.31 -8.72 -7.76
N TYR A 233 -17.59 -9.07 -7.71
CA TYR A 233 -18.63 -8.21 -7.13
C TYR A 233 -18.51 -8.19 -5.61
N PHE A 234 -18.25 -9.33 -4.97
CA PHE A 234 -17.96 -9.39 -3.52
C PHE A 234 -16.79 -8.46 -3.16
N LEU A 235 -15.63 -8.61 -3.83
CA LEU A 235 -14.45 -7.80 -3.54
C LEU A 235 -14.69 -6.30 -3.84
N GLU A 236 -15.44 -5.98 -4.91
CA GLU A 236 -15.83 -4.59 -5.22
C GLU A 236 -16.63 -3.96 -4.08
N LYS A 237 -17.67 -4.65 -3.59
CA LYS A 237 -18.59 -4.11 -2.59
C LYS A 237 -17.98 -4.10 -1.19
N HIS A 238 -17.33 -5.18 -0.78
CA HIS A 238 -16.77 -5.31 0.57
C HIS A 238 -15.61 -4.34 0.83
N CYS A 239 -14.77 -4.08 -0.19
CA CYS A 239 -13.61 -3.19 -0.06
C CYS A 239 -13.77 -1.82 -0.77
N ASN A 240 -14.96 -1.50 -1.31
CA ASN A 240 -15.26 -0.25 -2.03
C ASN A 240 -14.26 0.13 -3.16
N LEU A 241 -13.69 -0.88 -3.82
CA LEU A 241 -12.62 -0.73 -4.80
C LEU A 241 -13.09 -0.18 -6.16
N GLY A 242 -14.39 -0.34 -6.46
CA GLY A 242 -14.95 -0.08 -7.78
C GLY A 242 -14.24 -0.90 -8.87
N TYR A 243 -14.00 -0.29 -10.03
CA TYR A 243 -13.35 -0.94 -11.18
C TYR A 243 -11.96 -1.55 -10.90
N ARG A 244 -11.32 -1.23 -9.76
CA ARG A 244 -10.03 -1.79 -9.34
C ARG A 244 -10.15 -3.25 -8.89
N ALA A 245 -11.30 -3.68 -8.34
CA ALA A 245 -11.50 -5.07 -7.88
C ALA A 245 -11.16 -6.10 -8.97
N LYS A 246 -11.69 -5.89 -10.18
CA LYS A 246 -11.39 -6.69 -11.38
C LYS A 246 -9.89 -6.78 -11.67
N ARG A 247 -9.16 -5.68 -11.53
CA ARG A 247 -7.72 -5.59 -11.85
C ARG A 247 -6.89 -6.30 -10.79
N ILE A 248 -7.25 -6.12 -9.52
CA ILE A 248 -6.64 -6.79 -8.36
C ILE A 248 -6.81 -8.30 -8.45
N LEU A 249 -8.02 -8.80 -8.75
CA LEU A 249 -8.25 -10.24 -8.96
C LEU A 249 -7.53 -10.80 -10.18
N GLN A 250 -7.45 -10.04 -11.28
CA GLN A 250 -6.67 -10.45 -12.46
C GLN A 250 -5.17 -10.52 -12.16
N LEU A 251 -4.64 -9.58 -11.37
CA LEU A 251 -3.26 -9.59 -10.90
C LEU A 251 -3.00 -10.82 -10.01
N ALA A 252 -3.83 -11.02 -8.98
CA ALA A 252 -3.75 -12.17 -8.08
C ALA A 252 -3.76 -13.50 -8.85
N LYS A 253 -4.70 -13.67 -9.80
CA LYS A 253 -4.82 -14.88 -10.64
C LYS A 253 -3.59 -15.09 -11.53
N HIS A 254 -2.99 -14.03 -12.07
CA HIS A 254 -1.75 -14.16 -12.85
C HIS A 254 -0.52 -14.51 -12.00
N VAL A 255 -0.46 -14.04 -10.75
CA VAL A 255 0.62 -14.36 -9.81
C VAL A 255 0.50 -15.81 -9.33
N GLU A 256 -0.65 -16.23 -8.80
CA GLU A 256 -0.84 -17.61 -8.30
C GLU A 256 -0.70 -18.69 -9.40
N SER A 257 -1.04 -18.37 -10.65
CA SER A 257 -0.86 -19.31 -11.78
C SER A 257 0.57 -19.32 -12.35
N GLY A 258 1.51 -18.56 -11.79
CA GLY A 258 2.88 -18.43 -12.29
C GLY A 258 3.00 -17.70 -13.64
N LYS A 259 1.89 -17.24 -14.23
CA LYS A 259 1.86 -16.48 -15.48
C LYS A 259 2.54 -15.10 -15.36
N LEU A 260 2.64 -14.58 -14.15
CA LEU A 260 3.32 -13.32 -13.83
C LEU A 260 4.14 -13.49 -12.55
N ASP A 261 5.44 -13.69 -12.70
CA ASP A 261 6.37 -13.64 -11.57
C ASP A 261 6.84 -12.19 -11.34
N LEU A 262 6.29 -11.54 -10.32
CA LEU A 262 6.71 -10.21 -9.89
C LEU A 262 8.05 -10.22 -9.16
N GLN A 263 8.36 -11.28 -8.39
CA GLN A 263 9.62 -11.36 -7.66
C GLN A 263 10.82 -11.45 -8.60
N LYS A 264 10.64 -12.13 -9.75
CA LYS A 264 11.65 -12.21 -10.80
C LYS A 264 12.06 -10.83 -11.32
N PHE A 265 11.12 -9.90 -11.53
CA PHE A 265 11.46 -8.54 -11.96
C PHE A 265 12.28 -7.77 -10.92
N GLU A 266 12.01 -7.98 -9.63
CA GLU A 266 12.81 -7.39 -8.56
C GLU A 266 14.20 -8.04 -8.45
N LYS A 267 14.30 -9.38 -8.51
CA LYS A 267 15.57 -10.12 -8.44
C LYS A 267 16.47 -9.92 -9.67
N GLU A 268 15.90 -9.77 -10.86
CA GLU A 268 16.63 -9.56 -12.11
C GLU A 268 16.87 -8.08 -12.45
N SER A 269 16.49 -7.15 -11.57
CA SER A 269 16.56 -5.70 -11.86
C SER A 269 17.98 -5.16 -12.09
N ASN A 270 19.03 -5.86 -11.61
CA ASN A 270 20.44 -5.54 -11.94
C ASN A 270 20.86 -6.02 -13.35
N ARG A 271 20.04 -6.81 -14.04
CA ARG A 271 20.36 -7.48 -15.33
C ARG A 271 19.45 -7.03 -16.48
N VAL A 272 18.38 -6.32 -16.17
CA VAL A 272 17.30 -5.97 -17.11
C VAL A 272 17.10 -4.45 -17.05
N SER A 273 17.04 -3.79 -18.21
CA SER A 273 16.86 -2.34 -18.24
C SER A 273 15.52 -1.91 -17.64
N ALA A 274 15.49 -0.73 -17.00
CA ALA A 274 14.27 -0.12 -16.49
C ALA A 274 13.16 -0.06 -17.57
N GLN A 275 13.53 0.24 -18.82
CA GLN A 275 12.63 0.30 -19.96
C GLN A 275 12.00 -1.06 -20.32
N GLU A 276 12.75 -2.15 -20.26
CA GLU A 276 12.19 -3.49 -20.48
C GLU A 276 11.20 -3.89 -19.37
N VAL A 277 11.53 -3.59 -18.11
CA VAL A 277 10.63 -3.83 -16.97
C VAL A 277 9.36 -2.98 -17.14
N PHE A 278 9.49 -1.70 -17.50
CA PHE A 278 8.36 -0.83 -17.80
C PHE A 278 7.46 -1.42 -18.90
N VAL A 279 8.02 -1.84 -20.04
CA VAL A 279 7.26 -2.45 -21.15
C VAL A 279 6.55 -3.74 -20.73
N LYS A 280 7.16 -4.57 -19.88
CA LYS A 280 6.54 -5.79 -19.32
C LYS A 280 5.38 -5.43 -18.37
N LEU A 281 5.60 -4.53 -17.42
CA LEU A 281 4.57 -4.05 -16.48
C LEU A 281 3.39 -3.37 -17.19
N LYS A 282 3.67 -2.57 -18.23
CA LYS A 282 2.67 -1.83 -19.01
C LYS A 282 1.62 -2.72 -19.68
N ARG A 283 1.95 -3.99 -19.94
CA ARG A 283 1.02 -5.00 -20.49
C ARG A 283 0.01 -5.52 -19.46
N ILE A 284 0.24 -5.27 -18.16
CA ILE A 284 -0.64 -5.74 -17.07
C ILE A 284 -1.87 -4.84 -16.98
N LYS A 285 -3.07 -5.45 -16.96
CA LYS A 285 -4.34 -4.74 -16.84
C LYS A 285 -4.45 -4.02 -15.50
N GLY A 286 -4.35 -2.68 -15.54
CA GLY A 286 -4.34 -1.80 -14.36
C GLY A 286 -3.09 -0.92 -14.29
N PHE A 287 -2.03 -1.28 -15.02
CA PHE A 287 -0.75 -0.58 -14.99
C PHE A 287 -0.72 0.59 -15.99
N GLY A 288 -1.22 1.73 -15.54
CA GLY A 288 -0.96 3.04 -16.14
C GLY A 288 0.54 3.41 -16.07
N PRO A 289 1.04 4.43 -16.80
CA PRO A 289 2.44 4.87 -16.67
C PRO A 289 2.78 5.23 -15.21
N PHE A 290 1.86 5.90 -14.53
CA PHE A 290 1.94 6.23 -13.10
C PHE A 290 2.03 4.98 -12.19
N ALA A 291 1.21 3.95 -12.41
CA ALA A 291 1.28 2.71 -11.64
C ALA A 291 2.57 1.92 -11.90
N CYS A 292 3.08 1.94 -13.15
CA CYS A 292 4.37 1.35 -13.47
C CYS A 292 5.49 2.08 -12.72
N ALA A 293 5.51 3.41 -12.74
CA ALA A 293 6.51 4.23 -12.05
C ALA A 293 6.53 3.98 -10.53
N ASN A 294 5.38 3.95 -9.86
CA ASN A 294 5.31 3.61 -8.42
C ASN A 294 5.88 2.21 -8.12
N LEU A 295 5.49 1.20 -8.90
CA LEU A 295 5.98 -0.17 -8.72
C LEU A 295 7.48 -0.29 -9.05
N MET A 296 7.96 0.41 -10.07
CA MET A 296 9.38 0.45 -10.46
C MET A 296 10.26 1.09 -9.40
N MET A 297 9.82 2.19 -8.78
CA MET A 297 10.50 2.74 -7.60
C MET A 297 10.65 1.68 -6.50
N SER A 298 9.60 0.89 -6.21
CA SER A 298 9.67 -0.19 -5.21
C SER A 298 10.64 -1.33 -5.56
N MET A 299 10.98 -1.49 -6.85
CA MET A 299 12.01 -2.43 -7.35
C MET A 299 13.44 -1.84 -7.33
N GLY A 300 13.59 -0.53 -7.07
CA GLY A 300 14.88 0.17 -7.17
C GLY A 300 15.19 0.77 -8.55
N PHE A 301 14.18 0.99 -9.39
CA PHE A 301 14.29 1.78 -10.63
C PHE A 301 13.77 3.19 -10.37
N TYR A 302 14.68 4.16 -10.28
CA TYR A 302 14.40 5.53 -9.86
C TYR A 302 14.27 6.53 -11.03
N GLU A 303 14.54 6.09 -12.26
CA GLU A 303 14.52 6.91 -13.48
C GLU A 303 13.11 7.33 -13.89
N MET A 304 12.09 6.58 -13.43
CA MET A 304 10.69 6.77 -13.78
C MET A 304 9.89 7.38 -12.61
N VAL A 305 9.86 8.71 -12.53
CA VAL A 305 9.14 9.43 -11.47
C VAL A 305 7.61 9.31 -11.63
N PRO A 306 6.86 8.87 -10.60
CA PRO A 306 5.40 8.76 -10.66
C PRO A 306 4.72 10.13 -10.55
N MET A 307 4.59 10.83 -11.68
CA MET A 307 3.93 12.15 -11.74
C MET A 307 2.40 12.05 -11.75
N ASP A 308 1.76 12.49 -10.66
CA ASP A 308 0.32 12.74 -10.57
C ASP A 308 -0.04 14.23 -10.80
N SER A 309 -1.29 14.63 -10.46
CA SER A 309 -1.74 16.02 -10.57
C SER A 309 -1.01 16.95 -9.60
N GLU A 310 -0.76 16.51 -8.35
CA GLU A 310 -0.08 17.34 -7.34
C GLU A 310 1.40 17.52 -7.65
N THR A 311 2.08 16.46 -8.11
CA THR A 311 3.46 16.52 -8.61
C THR A 311 3.58 17.54 -9.74
N ARG A 312 2.66 17.51 -10.71
CA ARG A 312 2.62 18.50 -11.80
C ARG A 312 2.38 19.91 -11.29
N ARG A 313 1.42 20.11 -10.38
CA ARG A 313 1.10 21.41 -9.79
C ARG A 313 2.30 22.00 -9.03
N HIS A 314 3.00 21.20 -8.24
CA HIS A 314 4.19 21.63 -7.50
C HIS A 314 5.36 21.98 -8.44
N LEU A 315 5.63 21.16 -9.46
CA LEU A 315 6.66 21.47 -10.46
C LEU A 315 6.36 22.77 -11.23
N GLN A 316 5.09 22.97 -11.62
CA GLN A 316 4.66 24.22 -12.25
C GLN A 316 4.86 25.43 -11.34
N GLN A 317 4.55 25.31 -10.05
CA GLN A 317 4.74 26.38 -9.07
C GLN A 317 6.22 26.76 -8.92
N VAL A 318 7.12 25.77 -8.78
CA VAL A 318 8.57 26.00 -8.65
C VAL A 318 9.16 26.61 -9.93
N LEU A 319 8.81 26.09 -11.10
CA LEU A 319 9.29 26.62 -12.38
C LEU A 319 8.81 28.07 -12.61
N ALA A 320 7.55 28.39 -12.27
CA ALA A 320 7.05 29.75 -12.34
C ALA A 320 7.86 30.71 -11.45
N SER A 321 8.18 30.32 -10.22
CA SER A 321 9.04 31.12 -9.32
C SER A 321 10.45 31.35 -9.88
N ILE A 322 11.08 30.32 -10.48
CA ILE A 322 12.43 30.44 -11.09
C ILE A 322 12.41 31.39 -12.29
N ILE A 323 11.38 31.32 -13.13
CA ILE A 323 11.21 32.20 -14.29
C ILE A 323 10.98 33.65 -13.82
N SER A 324 10.12 33.87 -12.81
CA SER A 324 9.89 35.20 -12.24
C SER A 324 11.14 35.81 -11.62
N LEU A 325 11.97 35.01 -10.94
CA LEU A 325 13.24 35.47 -10.38
C LEU A 325 14.24 35.88 -11.47
N HIS A 326 14.38 35.07 -12.54
CA HIS A 326 15.20 35.43 -13.69
C HIS A 326 14.72 36.72 -14.38
N ALA A 327 13.41 36.87 -14.58
CA ALA A 327 12.84 38.08 -15.15
C ALA A 327 13.13 39.33 -14.29
N PHE A 328 13.01 39.22 -12.95
CA PHE A 328 13.35 40.31 -12.04
C PHE A 328 14.85 40.69 -12.09
N ILE A 329 15.74 39.72 -12.22
CA ILE A 329 17.19 39.96 -12.36
C ILE A 329 17.51 40.62 -13.71
N LEU A 330 16.87 40.19 -14.81
CA LEU A 330 17.08 40.75 -16.15
C LEU A 330 16.46 42.13 -16.37
N CYS A 331 15.52 42.55 -15.50
CA CYS A 331 14.89 43.87 -15.53
C CYS A 331 15.54 44.88 -14.54
N ARG A 332 16.72 44.57 -14.00
CA ARG A 332 17.54 45.45 -13.15
C ARG A 332 18.91 45.71 -13.76
#